data_AF-A0A2A4TLH2-F1
#
_entry.id   AF-A0A2A4TLH2-F1
#
_cell.length_a   1.000
_cell.length_b   1.000
_cell.length_c   1.000
_cell.angle_alpha   90.00
_cell.angle_beta   90.00
_cell.angle_gamma   90.00
#
_symmetry.space_group_name_H-M   'P 1'
#
loop_
_entity.id
_entity.type
_entity.pdbx_description
1 polymer ?
#
loop_
_entity_poly.entity_id
_entity_poly.type
_entity_poly.pdbx_seq_one_letter_code
_entity_poly.pdbx_strand_id
1 'polypeptide(L)'
;MKFLSTLKATAAGAALALCLSGPATAGPVILGGDDLTDHGSRSGGGANLLGWLYIENAINDLDNNQTRPGIITHDIVALGSSDPGAFTGGDAGGAIRSVADVLGLSVLYIEGAAALTAFFADLAGGVVNPAIMWIAGDEASNDLDTAEKAVINASGTIFDSFVTSGGGLMSHGDEDVYAWLGTLIAGITINNSCSNGTASLTAAGIAAFPTLTNTDIQSGPCHNTFEGSFGGLSVLAFDSNQRALIIGGDVTSAGGGIGGDIPEPAPLALLGLGLLGLGLARRRRG
;
A
#
# COMPACT_ATOMS: atom_id res chain seq x y z
N MET A 1 -2.89 -73.82 16.63
CA MET A 1 -3.01 -72.41 17.03
C MET A 1 -2.87 -71.54 15.78
N LYS A 2 -3.97 -70.95 15.31
CA LYS A 2 -4.03 -70.04 14.14
C LYS A 2 -3.96 -68.60 14.65
N PHE A 3 -2.88 -67.89 14.37
CA PHE A 3 -2.82 -66.44 14.58
C PHE A 3 -3.39 -65.75 13.34
N LEU A 4 -4.61 -65.22 13.43
CA LEU A 4 -5.17 -64.29 12.46
C LEU A 4 -4.53 -62.91 12.69
N SER A 5 -3.69 -62.48 11.76
CA SER A 5 -3.19 -61.10 11.68
C SER A 5 -4.21 -60.22 10.95
N THR A 6 -4.99 -59.45 11.69
CA THR A 6 -5.90 -58.43 11.15
C THR A 6 -5.10 -57.21 10.73
N LEU A 7 -4.79 -57.13 9.43
CA LEU A 7 -4.23 -55.95 8.78
C LEU A 7 -5.31 -54.84 8.77
N LYS A 8 -5.26 -53.93 9.75
CA LYS A 8 -6.06 -52.70 9.71
C LYS A 8 -5.42 -51.76 8.71
N ALA A 9 -5.96 -51.72 7.50
CA ALA A 9 -5.65 -50.69 6.52
C ALA A 9 -6.19 -49.34 7.04
N THR A 10 -5.34 -48.58 7.72
CA THR A 10 -5.59 -47.17 8.03
C THR A 10 -5.59 -46.42 6.69
N ALA A 11 -6.80 -46.14 6.19
CA ALA A 11 -6.98 -45.22 5.08
C ALA A 11 -6.50 -43.83 5.53
N ALA A 12 -5.26 -43.50 5.19
CA ALA A 12 -4.75 -42.14 5.25
C ALA A 12 -5.55 -41.31 4.23
N GLY A 13 -6.69 -40.79 4.66
CA GLY A 13 -7.40 -39.73 3.96
C GLY A 13 -6.51 -38.50 4.03
N ALA A 14 -5.66 -38.31 3.02
CA ALA A 14 -5.01 -37.04 2.78
C ALA A 14 -6.12 -36.03 2.50
N ALA A 15 -6.55 -35.32 3.56
CA ALA A 15 -7.33 -34.10 3.43
C ALA A 15 -6.38 -33.09 2.78
N LEU A 16 -6.33 -33.14 1.45
CA LEU A 16 -5.76 -32.09 0.62
C LEU A 16 -6.69 -30.90 0.83
N ALA A 17 -6.41 -30.12 1.87
CA ALA A 17 -6.95 -28.79 2.01
C ALA A 17 -6.45 -28.02 0.79
N LEU A 18 -7.24 -28.03 -0.27
CA LEU A 18 -7.18 -27.04 -1.32
C LEU A 18 -7.42 -25.72 -0.60
N CYS A 19 -6.33 -25.09 -0.16
CA CYS A 19 -6.29 -23.67 0.08
C CYS A 19 -6.72 -23.04 -1.25
N LEU A 20 -8.02 -22.75 -1.36
CA LEU A 20 -8.59 -21.89 -2.38
C LEU A 20 -8.01 -20.52 -2.11
N SER A 21 -6.74 -20.30 -2.48
CA SER A 21 -6.19 -18.98 -2.61
C SER A 21 -7.06 -18.29 -3.65
N GLY A 22 -7.88 -17.34 -3.21
CA GLY A 22 -8.57 -16.45 -4.12
C GLY A 22 -7.56 -15.77 -5.06
N PRO A 23 -8.01 -15.20 -6.18
CA PRO A 23 -7.14 -14.36 -6.99
C PRO A 23 -6.54 -13.29 -6.08
N ALA A 24 -5.21 -13.25 -6.01
CA ALA A 24 -4.53 -12.15 -5.34
C ALA A 24 -4.83 -10.89 -6.16
N THR A 25 -5.51 -9.93 -5.55
CA THR A 25 -5.70 -8.59 -6.12
C THR A 25 -4.57 -7.72 -5.63
N ALA A 26 -4.01 -6.89 -6.50
CA ALA A 26 -3.11 -5.86 -6.04
C ALA A 26 -3.89 -4.89 -5.13
N GLY A 27 -3.20 -4.37 -4.12
CA GLY A 27 -3.78 -3.47 -3.14
C GLY A 27 -4.01 -2.07 -3.70
N PRO A 28 -4.80 -1.25 -2.98
CA PRO A 28 -5.08 0.11 -3.38
C PRO A 28 -3.85 1.01 -3.21
N VAL A 29 -3.73 2.01 -4.07
CA VAL A 29 -2.62 2.96 -4.06
C VAL A 29 -3.16 4.39 -4.11
N ILE A 30 -2.60 5.29 -3.30
CA ILE A 30 -2.87 6.73 -3.32
C ILE A 30 -1.54 7.47 -3.30
N LEU A 31 -1.27 8.28 -4.31
CA LEU A 31 -0.04 9.05 -4.45
C LEU A 31 -0.42 10.53 -4.62
N GLY A 32 0.12 11.37 -3.75
CA GLY A 32 -0.10 12.81 -3.77
C GLY A 32 1.22 13.55 -3.96
N GLY A 33 1.25 14.50 -4.89
CA GLY A 33 2.35 15.47 -5.00
C GLY A 33 2.19 16.66 -4.05
N ASP A 34 1.45 16.46 -2.97
CA ASP A 34 1.05 17.46 -1.99
C ASP A 34 1.88 17.34 -0.71
N ASP A 35 1.98 18.44 0.05
CA ASP A 35 2.50 18.42 1.43
C ASP A 35 1.32 18.60 2.41
N LEU A 36 0.36 17.67 2.38
CA LEU A 36 -0.78 17.74 3.31
C LEU A 36 -0.42 17.22 4.71
N THR A 37 0.80 16.70 4.87
CA THR A 37 1.37 16.30 6.15
C THR A 37 1.67 17.47 7.07
N ASP A 38 2.26 18.56 6.55
CA ASP A 38 2.51 19.79 7.32
C ASP A 38 1.23 20.63 7.50
N HIS A 39 0.29 20.49 6.57
CA HIS A 39 -0.82 21.43 6.38
C HIS A 39 -2.19 20.97 6.88
N GLY A 40 -2.20 20.25 8.00
CA GLY A 40 -3.42 19.88 8.71
C GLY A 40 -3.32 20.06 10.22
N SER A 41 -4.39 19.70 10.92
CA SER A 41 -4.40 19.74 12.38
C SER A 41 -5.46 18.83 12.96
N ARG A 42 -5.36 18.59 14.27
CA ARG A 42 -6.41 17.97 15.06
C ARG A 42 -7.16 19.03 15.86
N SER A 43 -8.49 19.06 15.71
CA SER A 43 -9.36 19.89 16.55
C SER A 43 -9.33 19.44 18.01
N GLY A 44 -9.73 20.33 18.93
CA GLY A 44 -9.86 19.97 20.35
C GLY A 44 -10.90 18.88 20.64
N GLY A 45 -11.80 18.61 19.70
CA GLY A 45 -12.77 17.50 19.76
C GLY A 45 -12.25 16.18 19.19
N GLY A 46 -11.01 16.15 18.71
CA GLY A 46 -10.36 14.95 18.19
C GLY A 46 -10.53 14.70 16.70
N ALA A 47 -11.28 15.52 15.96
CA ALA A 47 -11.42 15.40 14.51
C ALA A 47 -10.21 15.98 13.77
N ASN A 48 -9.76 15.31 12.72
CA ASN A 48 -8.77 15.84 11.78
C ASN A 48 -9.40 16.91 10.88
N LEU A 49 -8.59 17.90 10.50
CA LEU A 49 -8.98 19.03 9.65
C LEU A 49 -8.01 19.15 8.48
N LEU A 50 -8.52 19.65 7.34
CA LEU A 50 -7.70 20.02 6.17
C LEU A 50 -6.87 18.84 5.65
N GLY A 51 -5.56 19.03 5.43
CA GLY A 51 -4.68 17.98 4.91
C GLY A 51 -4.75 16.67 5.70
N TRP A 52 -4.86 16.74 7.03
CA TRP A 52 -4.98 15.55 7.87
C TRP A 52 -6.32 14.82 7.69
N LEU A 53 -7.39 15.54 7.33
CA LEU A 53 -8.68 14.93 6.99
C LEU A 53 -8.60 14.17 5.65
N TYR A 54 -7.82 14.69 4.70
CA TYR A 54 -7.50 13.94 3.47
C TYR A 54 -6.76 12.65 3.80
N ILE A 55 -5.70 12.71 4.61
CA ILE A 55 -4.94 11.53 5.03
C ILE A 55 -5.86 10.52 5.75
N GLU A 56 -6.76 10.98 6.61
CA GLU A 56 -7.75 10.12 7.27
C GLU A 56 -8.64 9.37 6.27
N ASN A 57 -9.21 10.08 5.29
CA ASN A 57 -10.08 9.46 4.29
C ASN A 57 -9.30 8.49 3.38
N ALA A 58 -8.07 8.86 3.01
CA ALA A 58 -7.19 8.01 2.21
C ALA A 58 -6.82 6.72 2.96
N ILE A 59 -6.37 6.81 4.21
CA ILE A 59 -6.02 5.63 5.01
C ILE A 59 -7.25 4.76 5.27
N ASN A 60 -8.42 5.35 5.54
CA ASN A 60 -9.65 4.59 5.69
C ASN A 60 -10.04 3.85 4.40
N ASP A 61 -9.85 4.47 3.22
CA ASP A 61 -10.07 3.79 1.95
C ASP A 61 -9.08 2.64 1.73
N LEU A 62 -7.78 2.85 2.01
CA LEU A 62 -6.76 1.82 1.89
C LEU A 62 -7.01 0.63 2.83
N ASP A 63 -7.40 0.89 4.08
CA ASP A 63 -7.66 -0.15 5.09
C ASP A 63 -8.85 -1.04 4.71
N ASN A 64 -9.91 -0.43 4.16
CA ASN A 64 -11.11 -1.15 3.74
C ASN A 64 -10.91 -1.95 2.43
N ASN A 65 -9.94 -1.56 1.59
CA ASN A 65 -9.77 -2.15 0.25
C ASN A 65 -8.48 -2.99 0.10
N GLN A 66 -7.55 -2.95 1.05
CA GLN A 66 -6.40 -3.85 1.03
C GLN A 66 -6.84 -5.32 1.19
N THR A 67 -6.14 -6.23 0.51
CA THR A 67 -6.44 -7.67 0.50
C THR A 67 -5.25 -8.51 0.95
N ARG A 68 -4.35 -7.89 1.73
CA ARG A 68 -3.08 -8.48 2.11
C ARG A 68 -3.29 -9.77 2.92
N PRO A 69 -2.70 -10.90 2.51
CA PRO A 69 -2.91 -12.17 3.18
C PRO A 69 -2.09 -12.28 4.48
N GLY A 70 -2.46 -13.26 5.30
CA GLY A 70 -1.73 -13.59 6.53
C GLY A 70 -2.21 -12.79 7.74
N ILE A 71 -1.50 -12.95 8.86
CA ILE A 71 -1.77 -12.17 10.07
C ILE A 71 -1.15 -10.79 9.86
N ILE A 72 -1.98 -9.75 9.94
CA ILE A 72 -1.51 -8.37 9.92
C ILE A 72 -0.80 -8.07 11.25
N THR A 73 0.44 -7.63 11.18
CA THR A 73 1.25 -7.30 12.37
C THR A 73 1.00 -5.88 12.86
N HIS A 74 0.73 -4.97 11.93
CA HIS A 74 0.43 -3.56 12.16
C HIS A 74 -0.53 -3.08 11.07
N ASP A 75 -1.45 -2.20 11.41
CA ASP A 75 -2.38 -1.66 10.41
C ASP A 75 -1.62 -0.71 9.47
N ILE A 76 -0.80 0.17 10.03
CA ILE A 76 0.01 1.14 9.27
C ILE A 76 1.48 1.01 9.65
N VAL A 77 2.37 1.04 8.67
CA VAL A 77 3.78 1.38 8.87
C VAL A 77 4.03 2.77 8.30
N ALA A 78 4.53 3.67 9.14
CA ALA A 78 4.94 5.02 8.76
C ALA A 78 6.45 5.04 8.47
N LEU A 79 6.81 5.33 7.22
CA LEU A 79 8.18 5.35 6.73
C LEU A 79 8.70 6.79 6.66
N GLY A 80 9.82 7.08 7.35
CA GLY A 80 10.39 8.43 7.42
C GLY A 80 9.76 9.31 8.48
N SER A 81 9.25 8.69 9.55
CA SER A 81 8.78 9.41 10.73
C SER A 81 9.00 8.59 11.99
N SER A 82 9.32 9.27 13.08
CA SER A 82 9.32 8.75 14.45
C SER A 82 7.96 8.95 15.14
N ASP A 83 7.69 8.24 16.24
CA ASP A 83 6.48 8.48 17.05
C ASP A 83 6.60 9.85 17.75
N PRO A 84 5.76 10.84 17.42
CA PRO A 84 5.87 12.20 17.96
C PRO A 84 5.44 12.32 19.43
N GLY A 85 4.83 11.30 20.04
CA GLY A 85 4.29 11.38 21.39
C GLY A 85 2.97 12.18 21.54
N ALA A 86 2.67 13.07 20.58
CA ALA A 86 1.51 13.96 20.56
C ALA A 86 1.03 14.28 19.12
N PHE A 87 -0.14 14.92 18.99
CA PHE A 87 -0.69 15.36 17.71
C PHE A 87 -0.25 16.80 17.39
N THR A 88 1.02 16.97 17.07
CA THR A 88 1.60 18.29 16.76
C THR A 88 1.29 18.66 15.32
N GLY A 89 0.70 19.83 15.08
CA GLY A 89 0.54 20.34 13.72
C GLY A 89 1.89 20.65 13.10
N GLY A 90 2.04 20.37 11.80
CA GLY A 90 3.31 20.47 11.10
C GLY A 90 4.32 19.36 11.41
N ASP A 91 3.83 18.20 11.86
CA ASP A 91 4.63 17.00 12.16
C ASP A 91 4.03 15.83 11.36
N ALA A 92 4.81 15.25 10.46
CA ALA A 92 4.32 14.18 9.58
C ALA A 92 3.94 12.93 10.40
N GLY A 93 4.74 12.59 11.42
CA GLY A 93 4.38 11.58 12.42
C GLY A 93 3.12 11.96 13.20
N GLY A 94 2.94 13.25 13.51
CA GLY A 94 1.75 13.81 14.15
C GLY A 94 0.48 13.59 13.34
N ALA A 95 0.56 13.80 12.03
CA ALA A 95 -0.52 13.60 11.08
C ALA A 95 -0.98 12.14 11.06
N ILE A 96 -0.07 11.20 10.80
CA ILE A 96 -0.42 9.78 10.71
C ILE A 96 -0.84 9.20 12.07
N ARG A 97 -0.26 9.68 13.18
CA ARG A 97 -0.70 9.32 14.53
C ARG A 97 -2.15 9.75 14.77
N SER A 98 -2.50 10.97 14.38
CA SER A 98 -3.84 11.51 14.56
C SER A 98 -4.87 10.75 13.74
N VAL A 99 -4.54 10.42 12.49
CA VAL A 99 -5.36 9.58 11.61
C VAL A 99 -5.59 8.20 12.22
N ALA A 100 -4.52 7.53 12.64
CA ALA A 100 -4.61 6.21 13.24
C ALA A 100 -5.44 6.21 14.53
N ASP A 101 -5.30 7.24 15.38
CA ASP A 101 -6.09 7.37 16.60
C ASP A 101 -7.59 7.57 16.32
N VAL A 102 -7.96 8.35 15.29
CA VAL A 102 -9.37 8.53 14.89
C VAL A 102 -9.96 7.24 14.33
N LEU A 103 -9.20 6.50 13.54
CA LEU A 103 -9.65 5.26 12.89
C LEU A 103 -9.53 4.01 13.79
N GLY A 104 -8.83 4.12 14.94
CA GLY A 104 -8.57 2.99 15.82
C GLY A 104 -7.53 2.00 15.28
N LEU A 105 -6.59 2.49 14.47
CA LEU A 105 -5.52 1.72 13.83
C LEU A 105 -4.21 1.82 14.61
N SER A 106 -3.38 0.79 14.49
CA SER A 106 -2.02 0.74 15.03
C SER A 106 -0.99 1.27 14.03
N VAL A 107 0.05 1.95 14.53
CA VAL A 107 1.16 2.48 13.70
C VAL A 107 2.49 1.93 14.21
N LEU A 108 3.30 1.42 13.29
CA LEU A 108 4.73 1.20 13.49
C LEU A 108 5.52 2.30 12.78
N TYR A 109 6.31 3.07 13.55
CA TYR A 109 7.14 4.16 13.04
C TYR A 109 8.53 3.65 12.71
N ILE A 110 9.00 3.93 11.49
CA ILE A 110 10.33 3.55 11.01
C ILE A 110 11.07 4.81 10.61
N GLU A 111 12.06 5.17 11.42
CA GLU A 111 12.89 6.37 11.29
C GLU A 111 14.37 5.98 11.14
N GLY A 112 15.02 6.59 10.15
CA GLY A 112 16.41 6.43 9.77
C GLY A 112 16.64 5.38 8.68
N ALA A 113 17.54 5.69 7.75
CA ALA A 113 17.89 4.83 6.61
C ALA A 113 18.25 3.37 7.00
N ALA A 114 18.94 3.18 8.12
CA ALA A 114 19.28 1.84 8.62
C ALA A 114 18.05 1.06 9.10
N ALA A 115 17.11 1.73 9.77
CA ALA A 115 15.86 1.12 10.22
C ALA A 115 14.95 0.79 9.03
N LEU A 116 14.85 1.67 8.04
CA LEU A 116 14.15 1.39 6.78
C LEU A 116 14.72 0.17 6.07
N THR A 117 16.05 0.08 5.95
CA THR A 117 16.71 -1.07 5.34
C THR A 117 16.39 -2.37 6.09
N ALA A 118 16.41 -2.35 7.43
CA ALA A 118 16.06 -3.49 8.26
C ALA A 118 14.58 -3.87 8.11
N PHE A 119 13.68 -2.90 8.14
CA PHE A 119 12.25 -3.09 7.93
C PHE A 119 11.96 -3.77 6.58
N PHE A 120 12.58 -3.29 5.50
CA PHE A 120 12.40 -3.89 4.18
C PHE A 120 12.93 -5.34 4.10
N ALA A 121 14.01 -5.66 4.81
CA ALA A 121 14.48 -7.04 4.94
C ALA A 121 13.49 -7.92 5.74
N ASP A 122 12.95 -7.40 6.84
CA ASP A 122 11.97 -8.10 7.68
C ASP A 122 10.64 -8.33 6.94
N LEU A 123 10.19 -7.35 6.15
CA LEU A 123 9.03 -7.46 5.28
C LEU A 123 9.24 -8.56 4.22
N ALA A 124 10.38 -8.55 3.52
CA ALA A 124 10.70 -9.56 2.53
C ALA A 124 10.84 -10.97 3.14
N GLY A 125 11.29 -11.04 4.40
CA GLY A 125 11.35 -12.28 5.19
C GLY A 125 10.01 -12.72 5.79
N GLY A 126 8.95 -11.91 5.71
CA GLY A 126 7.65 -12.18 6.32
C GLY A 126 7.62 -12.06 7.84
N VAL A 127 8.61 -11.40 8.44
CA VAL A 127 8.66 -11.11 9.89
C VAL A 127 7.66 -10.03 10.25
N VAL A 128 7.54 -9.00 9.40
CA VAL A 128 6.55 -7.93 9.51
C VAL A 128 5.59 -8.03 8.32
N ASN A 129 4.30 -7.85 8.57
CA ASN A 129 3.25 -7.96 7.56
C ASN A 129 2.20 -6.86 7.77
N PRO A 130 2.50 -5.61 7.38
CA PRO A 130 1.61 -4.49 7.65
C PRO A 130 0.51 -4.37 6.60
N ALA A 131 -0.69 -3.92 6.96
CA ALA A 131 -1.77 -3.74 5.99
C ALA A 131 -1.47 -2.58 5.02
N ILE A 132 -0.97 -1.47 5.55
CA ILE A 132 -0.69 -0.23 4.83
C ILE A 132 0.77 0.20 5.02
N MET A 133 1.40 0.65 3.94
CA MET A 133 2.59 1.50 4.01
C MET A 133 2.19 2.94 3.73
N TRP A 134 2.57 3.83 4.64
CA TRP A 134 2.45 5.26 4.48
C TRP A 134 3.86 5.85 4.44
N ILE A 135 4.17 6.59 3.37
CA ILE A 135 5.45 7.27 3.19
C ILE A 135 5.23 8.73 3.52
N ALA A 136 5.98 9.24 4.50
CA ALA A 136 5.94 10.65 4.88
C ALA A 136 6.29 11.55 3.70
N GLY A 137 5.78 12.78 3.72
CA GLY A 137 6.18 13.82 2.77
C GLY A 137 7.53 14.42 3.11
N ASP A 138 7.75 15.64 2.65
CA ASP A 138 8.86 16.51 3.02
C ASP A 138 8.36 17.83 3.64
N GLU A 139 9.29 18.66 4.10
CA GLU A 139 9.09 20.01 4.63
C GLU A 139 8.33 20.13 5.97
N ALA A 140 7.59 19.08 6.37
CA ALA A 140 7.09 18.93 7.73
C ALA A 140 8.24 18.69 8.73
N SER A 141 7.97 18.83 10.02
CA SER A 141 8.86 18.22 11.03
C SER A 141 8.64 16.70 11.05
N ASN A 142 9.69 15.93 11.42
CA ASN A 142 9.61 14.46 11.59
C ASN A 142 9.21 13.73 10.29
N ASP A 143 9.85 14.15 9.20
CA ASP A 143 9.63 13.74 7.81
C ASP A 143 10.88 13.07 7.20
N LEU A 144 10.84 12.76 5.90
CA LEU A 144 11.93 12.05 5.22
C LEU A 144 13.20 12.90 5.07
N ASP A 145 14.33 12.36 5.53
CA ASP A 145 15.66 12.90 5.24
C ASP A 145 16.28 12.35 3.94
N THR A 146 17.36 12.99 3.46
CA THR A 146 18.04 12.60 2.21
C THR A 146 18.49 11.12 2.19
N ALA A 147 18.95 10.58 3.32
CA ALA A 147 19.43 9.20 3.38
C ALA A 147 18.26 8.21 3.31
N GLU A 148 17.12 8.54 3.90
CA GLU A 148 15.89 7.75 3.83
C GLU A 148 15.29 7.75 2.43
N LYS A 149 15.23 8.93 1.78
CA LYS A 149 14.79 9.06 0.37
C LYS A 149 15.59 8.13 -0.55
N ALA A 150 16.91 8.03 -0.33
CA ALA A 150 17.76 7.12 -1.09
C ALA A 150 17.41 5.63 -0.88
N VAL A 151 17.06 5.23 0.35
CA VAL A 151 16.61 3.86 0.64
C VAL A 151 15.25 3.59 0.02
N ILE A 152 14.30 4.52 0.13
CA ILE A 152 12.96 4.39 -0.48
C ILE A 152 13.06 4.24 -2.00
N ASN A 153 13.85 5.09 -2.67
CA ASN A 153 14.05 4.99 -4.12
C ASN A 153 14.69 3.67 -4.57
N ALA A 154 15.57 3.09 -3.75
CA ALA A 154 16.16 1.80 -4.03
C ALA A 154 15.18 0.62 -3.81
N SER A 155 14.07 0.84 -3.10
CA SER A 155 13.11 -0.19 -2.68
C SER A 155 11.91 -0.36 -3.63
N GLY A 156 11.97 0.14 -4.86
CA GLY A 156 10.85 0.04 -5.82
C GLY A 156 10.28 -1.36 -6.03
N THR A 157 11.14 -2.38 -6.15
CA THR A 157 10.68 -3.78 -6.28
C THR A 157 9.98 -4.32 -5.02
N ILE A 158 10.29 -3.75 -3.86
CA ILE A 158 9.67 -4.12 -2.58
C ILE A 158 8.27 -3.52 -2.51
N PHE A 159 8.10 -2.25 -2.90
CA PHE A 159 6.77 -1.64 -3.03
C PHE A 159 5.91 -2.37 -4.06
N ASP A 160 6.49 -2.78 -5.19
CA ASP A 160 5.77 -3.58 -6.20
C ASP A 160 5.24 -4.88 -5.60
N SER A 161 6.12 -5.61 -4.91
CA SER A 161 5.79 -6.87 -4.26
C SER A 161 4.74 -6.67 -3.16
N PHE A 162 4.87 -5.58 -2.39
CA PHE A 162 3.95 -5.23 -1.32
C PHE A 162 2.55 -4.95 -1.85
N VAL A 163 2.41 -4.08 -2.86
CA VAL A 163 1.11 -3.76 -3.46
C VAL A 163 0.55 -4.95 -4.21
N THR A 164 1.37 -5.66 -5.00
CA THR A 164 0.94 -6.88 -5.71
C THR A 164 0.44 -7.96 -4.77
N SER A 165 0.95 -8.00 -3.52
CA SER A 165 0.46 -8.91 -2.49
C SER A 165 -0.82 -8.45 -1.78
N GLY A 166 -1.43 -7.34 -2.20
CA GLY A 166 -2.67 -6.81 -1.65
C GLY A 166 -2.51 -5.71 -0.60
N GLY A 167 -1.28 -5.25 -0.31
CA GLY A 167 -1.06 -4.17 0.67
C GLY A 167 -1.43 -2.78 0.14
N GLY A 168 -1.97 -1.92 1.00
CA GLY A 168 -2.32 -0.54 0.66
C GLY A 168 -1.12 0.41 0.73
N LEU A 169 -0.95 1.29 -0.26
CA LEU A 169 0.18 2.22 -0.31
C LEU A 169 -0.29 3.67 -0.39
N MET A 170 0.21 4.50 0.52
CA MET A 170 0.05 5.95 0.50
C MET A 170 1.41 6.64 0.47
N SER A 171 1.54 7.72 -0.28
CA SER A 171 2.74 8.56 -0.26
C SER A 171 2.41 10.01 -0.58
N HIS A 172 3.00 10.93 0.19
CA HIS A 172 2.98 12.39 -0.03
C HIS A 172 4.33 12.90 -0.53
N GLY A 173 4.97 12.13 -1.42
CA GLY A 173 6.37 12.31 -1.74
C GLY A 173 6.70 13.64 -2.42
N ASP A 174 7.92 14.09 -2.17
CA ASP A 174 8.51 15.23 -2.85
C ASP A 174 9.22 14.83 -4.15
N GLU A 175 9.91 15.80 -4.74
CA GLU A 175 10.64 15.64 -5.99
C GLU A 175 11.68 14.51 -5.99
N ASP A 176 12.21 14.16 -4.82
CA ASP A 176 13.27 13.18 -4.67
C ASP A 176 12.76 11.83 -4.17
N VAL A 177 11.51 11.69 -3.72
CA VAL A 177 11.00 10.43 -3.12
C VAL A 177 10.43 9.45 -4.13
N TYR A 178 10.08 9.87 -5.34
CA TYR A 178 9.30 9.04 -6.25
C TYR A 178 10.06 8.36 -7.40
N ALA A 179 11.40 8.30 -7.35
CA ALA A 179 12.15 7.63 -8.40
C ALA A 179 11.80 6.12 -8.52
N TRP A 180 11.26 5.52 -7.46
CA TRP A 180 10.74 4.15 -7.47
C TRP A 180 9.46 3.99 -8.33
N LEU A 181 8.66 5.04 -8.56
CA LEU A 181 7.40 4.92 -9.33
C LEU A 181 7.63 4.46 -10.77
N GLY A 182 8.75 4.85 -11.38
CA GLY A 182 9.11 4.40 -12.73
C GLY A 182 9.33 2.89 -12.83
N THR A 183 9.57 2.20 -11.71
CA THR A 183 9.65 0.73 -11.64
C THR A 183 8.29 0.05 -11.59
N LEU A 184 7.27 0.78 -11.14
CA LEU A 184 5.90 0.28 -10.93
C LEU A 184 4.97 0.60 -12.08
N ILE A 185 5.08 1.82 -12.60
CA ILE A 185 4.17 2.36 -13.60
C ILE A 185 5.01 2.78 -14.80
N ALA A 186 5.12 1.88 -15.76
CA ALA A 186 5.86 2.16 -16.98
C ALA A 186 5.26 3.40 -17.70
N GLY A 187 6.12 4.41 -17.90
CA GLY A 187 5.73 5.65 -18.58
C GLY A 187 5.09 6.71 -17.68
N ILE A 188 5.05 6.52 -16.36
CA ILE A 188 4.77 7.63 -15.44
C ILE A 188 5.93 8.60 -15.46
N THR A 189 5.62 9.89 -15.42
CA THR A 189 6.62 10.95 -15.27
C THR A 189 6.18 11.87 -14.15
N ILE A 190 7.16 12.40 -13.42
CA ILE A 190 6.94 13.28 -12.28
C ILE A 190 7.48 14.64 -12.65
N ASN A 191 6.65 15.63 -12.43
CA ASN A 191 6.97 17.01 -12.72
C ASN A 191 7.01 17.78 -11.40
N ASN A 192 8.20 18.24 -11.03
CA ASN A 192 8.51 18.99 -9.80
C ASN A 192 7.99 20.44 -9.88
N SER A 193 6.76 20.59 -10.32
CA SER A 193 6.09 21.87 -10.31
C SER A 193 4.61 21.62 -10.11
N CYS A 194 4.02 22.39 -9.22
CA CYS A 194 2.61 22.33 -8.92
C CYS A 194 2.06 23.70 -8.53
N SER A 195 0.75 23.89 -8.67
CA SER A 195 0.04 25.07 -8.17
C SER A 195 -1.25 24.62 -7.50
N ASN A 196 -1.39 24.84 -6.19
CA ASN A 196 -2.53 24.31 -5.43
C ASN A 196 -3.70 25.30 -5.27
N GLY A 197 -3.55 26.58 -5.63
CA GLY A 197 -4.54 27.63 -5.26
C GLY A 197 -5.97 27.41 -5.76
N THR A 198 -6.17 26.52 -6.74
CA THR A 198 -7.48 26.12 -7.26
C THR A 198 -7.54 24.61 -7.54
N ALA A 199 -6.77 23.80 -6.81
CA ALA A 199 -6.84 22.35 -7.00
C ALA A 199 -8.25 21.83 -6.77
N SER A 200 -8.59 20.74 -7.45
CA SER A 200 -9.94 20.22 -7.42
C SER A 200 -9.98 18.71 -7.49
N LEU A 201 -10.89 18.11 -6.70
CA LEU A 201 -11.21 16.70 -6.78
C LEU A 201 -11.89 16.41 -8.12
N THR A 202 -11.51 15.30 -8.74
CA THR A 202 -12.20 14.77 -9.91
C THR A 202 -13.46 14.01 -9.47
N ALA A 203 -14.26 13.55 -10.43
CA ALA A 203 -15.38 12.65 -10.11
C ALA A 203 -14.90 11.34 -9.43
N ALA A 204 -13.73 10.83 -9.81
CA ALA A 204 -13.12 9.66 -9.16
C ALA A 204 -12.66 9.99 -7.73
N GLY A 205 -12.06 11.16 -7.52
CA GLY A 205 -11.66 11.62 -6.18
C GLY A 205 -12.85 11.82 -5.24
N ILE A 206 -13.96 12.39 -5.73
CA ILE A 206 -15.21 12.53 -4.95
C ILE A 206 -15.81 11.15 -4.62
N ALA A 207 -15.73 10.19 -5.54
CA ALA A 207 -16.23 8.85 -5.31
C ALA A 207 -15.39 8.10 -4.26
N ALA A 208 -14.05 8.24 -4.32
CA ALA A 208 -13.13 7.66 -3.35
C ALA A 208 -13.25 8.33 -1.97
N PHE A 209 -13.43 9.66 -1.95
CA PHE A 209 -13.45 10.44 -0.71
C PHE A 209 -14.71 11.34 -0.62
N PRO A 210 -15.90 10.77 -0.37
CA PRO A 210 -17.16 11.52 -0.41
C PRO A 210 -17.28 12.66 0.62
N THR A 211 -16.44 12.64 1.66
CA THR A 211 -16.44 13.67 2.71
C THR A 211 -15.43 14.78 2.48
N LEU A 212 -14.51 14.62 1.53
CA LEU A 212 -13.50 15.63 1.22
C LEU A 212 -14.05 16.72 0.32
N THR A 213 -13.52 17.92 0.54
CA THR A 213 -13.77 19.09 -0.29
C THR A 213 -12.48 19.53 -0.99
N ASN A 214 -12.61 20.40 -1.99
CA ASN A 214 -11.44 21.01 -2.61
C ASN A 214 -10.60 21.79 -1.59
N THR A 215 -11.22 22.41 -0.58
CA THR A 215 -10.49 23.16 0.47
C THR A 215 -9.54 22.27 1.25
N ASP A 216 -9.89 21.00 1.48
CA ASP A 216 -9.06 20.09 2.25
C ASP A 216 -7.75 19.77 1.50
N ILE A 217 -7.84 19.54 0.18
CA ILE A 217 -6.66 19.30 -0.67
C ILE A 217 -5.91 20.58 -1.07
N GLN A 218 -6.50 21.76 -0.91
CA GLN A 218 -5.88 23.07 -1.16
C GLN A 218 -5.11 23.63 0.05
N SER A 219 -5.09 22.91 1.17
CA SER A 219 -4.65 23.46 2.45
C SER A 219 -3.14 23.64 2.61
N GLY A 220 -2.34 23.00 1.75
CA GLY A 220 -0.87 23.12 1.71
C GLY A 220 -0.32 23.48 0.33
N PRO A 221 1.00 23.69 0.21
CA PRO A 221 1.66 23.71 -1.08
C PRO A 221 1.56 22.32 -1.73
N CYS A 222 1.96 22.29 -2.98
CA CYS A 222 2.20 21.04 -3.69
C CYS A 222 3.52 21.16 -4.43
N HIS A 223 4.22 20.04 -4.51
CA HIS A 223 5.59 19.96 -4.99
C HIS A 223 5.63 19.25 -6.35
N ASN A 224 4.73 18.28 -6.54
CA ASN A 224 4.73 17.43 -7.71
C ASN A 224 3.38 17.35 -8.41
N THR A 225 3.45 17.04 -9.70
CA THR A 225 2.32 16.54 -10.47
C THR A 225 2.76 15.29 -11.23
N PHE A 226 1.79 14.45 -11.55
CA PHE A 226 1.99 13.20 -12.30
C PHE A 226 1.54 13.39 -13.75
N GLU A 227 2.34 12.89 -14.67
CA GLU A 227 2.10 12.95 -16.11
C GLU A 227 2.35 11.58 -16.75
N GLY A 228 1.98 11.43 -18.03
CA GLY A 228 2.22 10.21 -18.80
C GLY A 228 1.17 9.12 -18.56
N SER A 229 1.64 7.88 -18.39
CA SER A 229 0.80 6.72 -18.11
C SER A 229 0.65 6.52 -16.60
N PHE A 230 -0.58 6.36 -16.13
CA PHE A 230 -0.85 6.02 -14.72
C PHE A 230 -1.07 4.52 -14.50
N GLY A 231 -0.85 3.70 -15.53
CA GLY A 231 -1.17 2.27 -15.49
C GLY A 231 -2.66 2.08 -15.24
N GLY A 232 -2.99 1.49 -14.08
CA GLY A 232 -4.38 1.30 -13.62
C GLY A 232 -4.93 2.43 -12.74
N LEU A 233 -4.12 3.41 -12.35
CA LEU A 233 -4.53 4.46 -11.42
C LEU A 233 -5.37 5.55 -12.10
N SER A 234 -6.31 6.11 -11.36
CA SER A 234 -7.14 7.25 -11.78
C SER A 234 -6.59 8.56 -11.23
N VAL A 235 -6.82 9.66 -11.94
CA VAL A 235 -6.58 11.00 -11.36
C VAL A 235 -7.69 11.33 -10.38
N LEU A 236 -7.35 11.50 -9.11
CA LEU A 236 -8.26 11.81 -8.01
C LEU A 236 -8.36 13.33 -7.78
N ALA A 237 -7.29 14.08 -8.05
CA ALA A 237 -7.32 15.54 -8.02
C ALA A 237 -6.42 16.16 -9.09
N PHE A 238 -6.81 17.34 -9.56
CA PHE A 238 -6.01 18.20 -10.41
C PHE A 238 -5.44 19.39 -9.63
N ASP A 239 -4.24 19.83 -10.01
CA ASP A 239 -3.71 21.14 -9.61
C ASP A 239 -4.42 22.30 -10.36
N SER A 240 -4.06 23.55 -10.07
CA SER A 240 -4.60 24.74 -10.75
C SER A 240 -4.40 24.78 -12.26
N ASN A 241 -3.42 24.04 -12.78
CA ASN A 241 -3.08 23.97 -14.20
C ASN A 241 -3.67 22.73 -14.86
N GLN A 242 -4.59 22.02 -14.19
CA GLN A 242 -5.22 20.77 -14.67
C GLN A 242 -4.24 19.61 -14.86
N ARG A 243 -3.16 19.57 -14.09
CA ARG A 243 -2.22 18.43 -14.04
C ARG A 243 -2.57 17.54 -12.85
N ALA A 244 -2.29 16.24 -12.97
CA ALA A 244 -2.68 15.30 -11.91
C ALA A 244 -1.88 15.57 -10.64
N LEU A 245 -2.55 15.98 -9.57
CA LEU A 245 -1.96 16.25 -8.26
C LEU A 245 -2.03 15.02 -7.36
N ILE A 246 -3.18 14.34 -7.37
CA ILE A 246 -3.40 13.11 -6.62
C ILE A 246 -3.84 12.05 -7.63
N ILE A 247 -3.18 10.90 -7.62
CA ILE A 247 -3.57 9.71 -8.38
C ILE A 247 -3.81 8.54 -7.44
N GLY A 248 -4.70 7.63 -7.80
CA GLY A 248 -4.93 6.43 -7.01
C GLY A 248 -6.08 5.55 -7.47
N GLY A 249 -6.39 4.57 -6.65
CA GLY A 249 -7.46 3.59 -6.86
C GLY A 249 -6.94 2.14 -6.78
N ASP A 250 -7.85 1.20 -7.05
CA ASP A 250 -7.53 -0.21 -7.05
C ASP A 250 -6.77 -0.59 -8.33
N VAL A 251 -5.69 -1.32 -8.16
CA VAL A 251 -4.90 -1.90 -9.25
C VAL A 251 -5.63 -3.17 -9.75
N THR A 252 -6.82 -2.97 -10.32
CA THR A 252 -7.78 -4.04 -10.66
C THR A 252 -7.58 -4.68 -12.03
N SER A 253 -6.57 -4.27 -12.80
CA SER A 253 -6.29 -4.96 -14.05
C SER A 253 -5.83 -6.38 -13.76
N ALA A 254 -6.67 -7.35 -14.16
CA ALA A 254 -6.46 -8.79 -14.24
C ALA A 254 -5.32 -9.14 -15.23
N GLY A 255 -4.17 -8.57 -14.94
CA GLY A 255 -2.94 -8.60 -15.67
C GLY A 255 -1.89 -8.69 -14.60
N GLY A 256 -1.44 -7.59 -13.99
CA GLY A 256 -0.49 -7.67 -12.89
C GLY A 256 0.34 -6.49 -12.45
N GLY A 257 0.64 -6.48 -11.16
CA GLY A 257 1.33 -5.36 -10.52
C GLY A 257 0.70 -4.02 -10.89
N ILE A 258 1.37 -2.93 -10.54
CA ILE A 258 0.89 -1.58 -10.90
C ILE A 258 1.16 -1.29 -12.40
N GLY A 259 1.80 -2.22 -13.15
CA GLY A 259 2.25 -1.97 -14.53
C GLY A 259 2.54 -3.15 -15.46
N GLY A 260 2.03 -4.36 -15.25
CA GLY A 260 2.34 -5.53 -16.09
C GLY A 260 1.30 -6.65 -16.10
N ASP A 261 1.68 -7.85 -16.55
CA ASP A 261 0.94 -9.10 -16.38
C ASP A 261 1.68 -9.95 -15.32
N ILE A 262 1.06 -10.31 -14.19
CA ILE A 262 1.57 -11.30 -13.23
C ILE A 262 1.43 -12.63 -13.96
N PRO A 263 2.50 -13.43 -14.04
CA PRO A 263 2.36 -14.83 -14.38
C PRO A 263 1.32 -15.45 -13.44
N GLU A 264 0.24 -16.04 -13.99
CA GLU A 264 -0.74 -16.75 -13.18
C GLU A 264 0.01 -17.64 -12.19
N PRO A 265 -0.37 -17.62 -10.90
CA PRO A 265 0.39 -18.35 -9.90
C PRO A 265 0.45 -19.83 -10.29
N ALA A 266 1.40 -20.55 -9.69
CA ALA A 266 1.57 -21.97 -9.92
C ALA A 266 0.39 -22.92 -9.56
N PRO A 267 -0.82 -22.51 -9.07
CA PRO A 267 -1.93 -23.44 -8.87
C PRO A 267 -2.27 -24.31 -10.08
N LEU A 268 -2.13 -23.83 -11.32
CA LEU A 268 -2.32 -24.69 -12.50
C LEU A 268 -1.22 -25.76 -12.61
N ALA A 269 0.02 -25.41 -12.31
CA ALA A 269 1.13 -26.36 -12.28
C ALA A 269 0.97 -27.38 -11.12
N LEU A 270 0.55 -26.92 -9.93
CA LEU A 270 0.30 -27.76 -8.76
C LEU A 270 -0.93 -28.65 -8.94
N LEU A 271 -2.01 -28.15 -9.56
CA LEU A 271 -3.18 -28.93 -9.94
C LEU A 271 -2.78 -30.00 -10.98
N GLY A 272 -1.99 -29.61 -11.97
CA GLY A 272 -1.43 -30.52 -12.97
C GLY A 272 -0.61 -31.65 -12.32
N LEU A 273 0.30 -31.31 -11.41
CA LEU A 273 1.12 -32.29 -10.67
C LEU A 273 0.27 -33.16 -9.74
N GLY A 274 -0.73 -32.59 -9.07
CA GLY A 274 -1.67 -33.31 -8.22
C GLY A 274 -2.49 -34.34 -9.01
N LEU A 275 -3.03 -33.96 -10.17
CA LEU A 275 -3.75 -34.84 -11.07
C LEU A 275 -2.84 -35.95 -11.65
N LEU A 276 -1.59 -35.62 -11.99
CA LEU A 276 -0.60 -36.61 -12.43
C LEU A 276 -0.28 -37.63 -11.33
N GLY A 277 -0.10 -37.16 -10.09
CA GLY A 277 0.09 -38.02 -8.92
C GLY A 277 -1.09 -38.97 -8.68
N LEU A 278 -2.33 -38.46 -8.76
CA LEU A 278 -3.57 -39.24 -8.67
C LEU A 278 -3.66 -40.30 -9.78
N GLY A 279 -3.30 -39.96 -11.02
CA GLY A 279 -3.28 -40.89 -12.15
C GLY A 279 -2.29 -42.04 -11.95
N LEU A 280 -1.07 -41.74 -11.49
CA LEU A 280 -0.03 -42.74 -11.22
C LEU A 280 -0.41 -43.65 -10.04
N ALA A 281 -1.03 -43.10 -8.99
CA ALA A 281 -1.51 -43.87 -7.84
C ALA A 281 -2.62 -44.86 -8.24
N ARG A 282 -3.52 -44.48 -9.17
CA ARG A 282 -4.59 -45.35 -9.68
C ARG A 282 -4.04 -46.52 -10.49
N ARG A 283 -2.98 -46.31 -11.28
CA ARG A 283 -2.37 -47.36 -12.13
C ARG A 283 -1.66 -48.45 -11.32
N ARG A 284 -1.19 -48.16 -10.10
CA ARG A 284 -0.56 -49.15 -9.20
C ARG A 284 -1.55 -50.09 -8.50
N ARG A 285 -2.86 -49.82 -8.56
CA ARG A 285 -3.91 -50.61 -7.89
C ARG A 285 -4.72 -51.52 -8.84
N GLY A 286 -4.45 -51.48 -10.14
CA GLY A 286 -5.05 -52.38 -11.13
C GLY A 286 -4.06 -53.37 -11.70
#